data_AF-X0UDX1-F1
#
_entry.id   AF-X0UDX1-F1
#
_cell.length_a   1.000
_cell.length_b   1.000
_cell.length_c   1.000
_cell.angle_alpha   90.00
_cell.angle_beta   90.00
_cell.angle_gamma   90.00
#
_symmetry.space_group_name_H-M   'P 1'
#
loop_
_entity.id
_entity.type
_entity.pdbx_description
1 polymer ?
#
loop_
_entity_poly.entity_id
_entity_poly.type
_entity_poly.pdbx_seq_one_letter_code
_entity_poly.pdbx_strand_id
1 'polypeptide(L)'
;VMIALGIAARGIVRGDIEEDKVLLKLVESTMPAAGYALLMVVLISIIMSSLDSLLNAGAVAFTQDIVKPFAKVPDSTALNIGRCATIVIAAIAAVGALAVPSIIGGLLICYTIWAPAILPVLIIGLWVKRPRPLAGILSMGIGTLVAIMFQFVFPSATEVPAIIPALGAALLAYILGHWIEKVYEERKRWE
;
A
#
# COMPACT_ATOMS: atom_id res chain seq x y z
N VAL A 1 -17.20 -10.81 -6.47
CA VAL A 1 -18.23 -9.85 -6.01
C VAL A 1 -18.32 -8.63 -6.94
N MET A 2 -17.24 -7.86 -7.16
CA MET A 2 -17.30 -6.65 -8.01
C MET A 2 -17.71 -6.92 -9.47
N ILE A 3 -17.19 -7.99 -10.09
CA ILE A 3 -17.57 -8.39 -11.45
C ILE A 3 -19.07 -8.72 -11.55
N ALA A 4 -19.61 -9.44 -10.56
CA ALA A 4 -21.03 -9.80 -10.52
C ALA A 4 -21.93 -8.56 -10.37
N LEU A 5 -21.54 -7.61 -9.52
CA LEU A 5 -22.24 -6.33 -9.37
C LEU A 5 -22.20 -5.51 -10.66
N GLY A 6 -21.07 -5.46 -11.36
CA GLY A 6 -20.95 -4.78 -12.65
C GLY A 6 -21.83 -5.40 -13.73
N ILE A 7 -21.86 -6.73 -13.82
CA ILE A 7 -22.75 -7.45 -14.76
C ILE A 7 -24.22 -7.16 -14.45
N ALA A 8 -24.62 -7.24 -13.18
CA ALA A 8 -25.98 -6.95 -12.75
C ALA A 8 -26.37 -5.49 -13.05
N ALA A 9 -25.48 -4.53 -12.77
CA ALA A 9 -25.72 -3.12 -13.01
C ALA A 9 -25.92 -2.80 -14.49
N ARG A 10 -25.17 -3.45 -15.39
CA ARG A 10 -25.30 -3.24 -16.84
C ARG A 10 -26.68 -3.59 -17.39
N GLY A 11 -27.39 -4.53 -16.76
CA GLY A 11 -28.74 -4.91 -17.15
C GLY A 11 -29.85 -3.99 -16.64
N ILE A 12 -29.58 -3.20 -15.59
CA ILE A 12 -30.59 -2.44 -14.85
C ILE A 12 -30.41 -0.93 -15.05
N VAL A 13 -29.17 -0.45 -14.94
CA VAL A 13 -28.84 0.97 -15.04
C VAL A 13 -28.47 1.30 -16.48
N ARG A 14 -29.13 2.30 -17.07
CA ARG A 14 -28.89 2.76 -18.44
C ARG A 14 -27.82 3.86 -18.46
N GLY A 15 -26.90 3.77 -19.41
CA GLY A 15 -25.84 4.77 -19.64
C GLY A 15 -24.46 4.26 -19.26
N ASP A 16 -23.44 5.06 -19.60
CA ASP A 16 -22.07 4.81 -19.17
C ASP A 16 -21.89 5.33 -17.74
N ILE A 17 -21.46 4.46 -16.83
CA ILE A 17 -21.36 4.76 -15.40
C ILE A 17 -19.91 4.66 -15.02
N GLU A 18 -19.38 5.69 -14.36
CA GLU A 18 -18.05 5.62 -13.76
C GLU A 18 -17.93 4.39 -12.85
N GLU A 19 -16.82 3.66 -12.99
CA GLU A 19 -16.58 2.36 -12.33
C GLU A 19 -16.80 2.43 -10.80
N ASP A 20 -16.36 3.53 -10.18
CA ASP A 20 -16.44 3.74 -8.74
C ASP A 20 -17.87 3.99 -8.22
N LYS A 21 -18.81 4.34 -9.11
CA LYS A 21 -20.21 4.69 -8.77
C LYS A 21 -21.19 3.53 -9.02
N VAL A 22 -20.72 2.42 -9.59
CA VAL A 22 -21.57 1.30 -10.03
C VAL A 22 -22.45 0.75 -8.91
N LEU A 23 -21.88 0.48 -7.73
CA LEU A 23 -22.64 -0.04 -6.59
C LEU A 23 -23.73 0.94 -6.15
N LEU A 24 -23.39 2.23 -6.06
CA LEU A 24 -24.31 3.27 -5.59
C LEU A 24 -25.48 3.44 -6.55
N LYS A 25 -25.20 3.53 -7.85
CA LYS A 25 -26.22 3.65 -8.90
C LYS A 25 -27.11 2.42 -8.99
N LEU A 26 -26.53 1.22 -8.84
CA LEU A 26 -27.30 -0.02 -8.84
C LEU A 26 -28.33 -0.02 -7.69
N VAL A 27 -27.90 0.32 -6.48
CA VAL A 27 -28.79 0.30 -5.32
C VAL A 27 -29.82 1.42 -5.39
N GLU A 28 -29.41 2.63 -5.81
CA GLU A 28 -30.33 3.76 -6.05
C GLU A 28 -31.45 3.39 -7.01
N SER A 29 -31.15 2.63 -8.06
CA SER A 29 -32.13 2.23 -9.09
C SER A 29 -33.03 1.06 -8.70
N THR A 30 -32.65 0.26 -7.70
CA THR A 30 -33.33 -1.01 -7.37
C THR A 30 -34.05 -1.00 -6.03
N MET A 31 -33.55 -0.23 -5.05
CA MET A 31 -34.08 -0.22 -3.70
C MET A 31 -35.01 0.98 -3.45
N PRO A 32 -36.00 0.86 -2.54
CA PRO A 32 -36.74 2.01 -2.02
C PRO A 32 -35.82 3.03 -1.35
N ALA A 33 -36.26 4.29 -1.25
CA ALA A 33 -35.48 5.39 -0.68
C ALA A 33 -34.92 5.07 0.73
N ALA A 34 -35.69 4.39 1.58
CA ALA A 34 -35.25 3.97 2.91
C ALA A 34 -34.07 2.99 2.85
N GLY A 35 -34.06 2.05 1.89
CA GLY A 35 -32.97 1.10 1.71
C GLY A 35 -31.69 1.76 1.19
N TYR A 36 -31.82 2.72 0.27
CA TYR A 36 -30.68 3.51 -0.20
C TYR A 36 -30.07 4.37 0.92
N ALA A 37 -30.90 5.03 1.73
CA ALA A 37 -30.44 5.80 2.88
C ALA A 37 -29.71 4.92 3.91
N LEU A 38 -30.24 3.72 4.19
CA LEU A 38 -29.58 2.76 5.07
C LEU A 38 -28.21 2.34 4.52
N LEU A 39 -28.10 2.07 3.22
CA LEU A 39 -26.83 1.75 2.58
C LEU A 39 -25.81 2.89 2.76
N MET A 40 -26.22 4.14 2.56
CA MET A 40 -25.33 5.30 2.76
C MET A 40 -24.75 5.33 4.18
N VAL A 41 -25.60 5.13 5.19
CA VAL A 41 -25.15 5.08 6.59
C VAL A 41 -24.16 3.94 6.82
N VAL A 42 -24.46 2.74 6.30
CA VAL A 42 -23.57 1.57 6.41
C VAL A 42 -22.23 1.82 5.72
N LEU A 43 -22.22 2.37 4.50
CA LEU A 43 -21.00 2.66 3.76
C LEU A 43 -20.12 3.69 4.49
N ILE A 44 -20.69 4.78 4.99
CA ILE A 44 -19.95 5.77 5.79
C ILE A 44 -19.37 5.10 7.03
N SER A 45 -20.13 4.23 7.70
CA SER A 45 -19.70 3.53 8.91
C SER A 45 -18.52 2.60 8.64
N ILE A 46 -18.57 1.83 7.54
CA ILE A 46 -17.49 0.92 7.12
C ILE A 46 -16.23 1.72 6.73
N ILE A 47 -16.40 2.84 6.03
CA ILE A 47 -15.27 3.71 5.63
C ILE A 47 -14.60 4.31 6.86
N MET A 48 -15.37 4.86 7.81
CA MET A 48 -14.83 5.43 9.04
C MET A 48 -14.05 4.39 9.86
N SER A 49 -14.60 3.19 10.04
CA SER A 49 -13.92 2.11 10.77
C SER A 49 -12.57 1.71 10.13
N SER A 50 -12.50 1.69 8.80
CA SER A 50 -11.28 1.37 8.06
C SER A 50 -10.27 2.52 8.16
N LEU A 51 -10.74 3.76 8.02
CA LEU A 51 -9.95 4.97 8.13
C LEU A 51 -9.31 5.07 9.52
N ASP A 52 -10.08 4.86 10.60
CA ASP A 52 -9.59 4.90 11.97
C ASP A 52 -8.44 3.91 12.20
N SER A 53 -8.60 2.69 11.68
CA SER A 53 -7.59 1.64 11.78
C SER A 53 -6.31 2.00 11.02
N LEU A 54 -6.44 2.55 9.80
CA LEU A 54 -5.29 2.96 8.97
C LEU A 54 -4.55 4.17 9.57
N LEU A 55 -5.27 5.19 10.05
CA LEU A 55 -4.68 6.35 10.69
C LEU A 55 -3.97 5.99 11.99
N ASN A 56 -4.55 5.09 12.79
CA ASN A 56 -3.91 4.59 13.99
C ASN A 56 -2.65 3.77 13.66
N ALA A 57 -2.73 2.86 12.70
CA ALA A 57 -1.57 2.09 12.25
C ALA A 57 -0.43 3.00 11.76
N GLY A 58 -0.75 4.02 10.96
CA GLY A 58 0.22 5.02 10.48
C GLY A 58 0.84 5.84 11.62
N ALA A 59 0.05 6.26 12.60
CA ALA A 59 0.54 7.00 13.77
C ALA A 59 1.46 6.15 14.65
N VAL A 60 1.13 4.86 14.84
CA VAL A 60 1.97 3.92 15.59
C VAL A 60 3.27 3.65 14.83
N ALA A 61 3.22 3.38 13.53
CA ALA A 61 4.41 3.19 12.70
C ALA A 61 5.32 4.43 12.73
N PHE A 62 4.75 5.63 12.59
CA PHE A 62 5.52 6.87 12.68
C PHE A 62 6.19 7.04 14.06
N THR A 63 5.44 6.83 15.15
CA THR A 63 5.99 7.01 16.50
C THR A 63 7.02 5.95 16.87
N GLN A 64 6.75 4.67 16.62
CA GLN A 64 7.63 3.57 17.04
C GLN A 64 8.80 3.34 16.08
N ASP A 65 8.58 3.48 14.77
CA ASP A 65 9.59 3.09 13.77
C ASP A 65 10.35 4.30 13.20
N ILE A 66 9.79 5.51 13.26
CA ILE A 66 10.46 6.72 12.73
C ILE A 66 10.95 7.64 13.85
N VAL A 67 10.22 7.81 14.96
CA VAL A 67 10.64 8.75 16.02
C VAL A 67 11.49 8.09 17.08
N LYS A 68 10.99 7.03 17.73
CA LYS A 68 11.67 6.36 18.85
C LYS A 68 13.08 5.84 18.53
N PRO A 69 13.42 5.39 17.30
CA PRO A 69 14.78 4.94 17.02
C PRO A 69 15.82 6.07 17.06
N PHE A 70 15.39 7.33 16.86
CA PHE A 70 16.29 8.49 16.83
C PHE A 70 16.18 9.37 18.09
N ALA A 71 15.11 9.21 18.89
CA ALA A 71 14.92 9.96 20.12
C ALA A 71 14.27 9.11 21.23
N LYS A 72 14.81 9.19 22.45
CA LYS A 72 14.17 8.61 23.64
C LYS A 72 13.05 9.54 24.10
N VAL A 73 11.82 9.19 23.79
CA VAL A 73 10.61 9.93 24.18
C VAL A 73 9.81 9.15 25.24
N PRO A 74 9.33 9.82 26.31
CA PRO A 74 8.44 9.19 27.29
C PRO A 74 7.06 8.93 26.66
N ASP A 75 6.31 7.96 27.20
CA ASP A 75 5.05 7.50 26.61
C ASP A 75 3.99 8.60 26.48
N SER A 76 3.94 9.55 27.41
CA SER A 76 3.03 10.71 27.34
C SER A 76 3.33 11.60 26.12
N THR A 77 4.61 11.79 25.80
CA THR A 77 5.03 12.56 24.63
C THR A 77 4.84 11.75 23.36
N ALA A 78 5.13 10.45 23.38
CA ALA A 78 4.88 9.56 22.25
C ALA A 78 3.39 9.52 21.86
N LEU A 79 2.47 9.55 22.83
CA LEU A 79 1.03 9.64 22.58
C LEU A 79 0.65 10.94 21.88
N ASN A 80 1.19 12.08 22.32
CA ASN A 80 0.94 13.37 21.68
C ASN A 80 1.51 13.44 20.25
N ILE A 81 2.69 12.85 20.03
CA ILE A 81 3.27 12.72 18.69
C ILE A 81 2.38 11.85 17.81
N GLY A 82 1.87 10.73 18.33
CA GLY A 82 0.92 9.87 17.62
C GLY A 82 -0.33 10.62 17.18
N ARG A 83 -0.96 11.38 18.10
CA ARG A 83 -2.13 12.23 17.78
C ARG A 83 -1.82 13.28 16.72
N CYS A 84 -0.66 13.93 16.80
CA CYS A 84 -0.22 14.87 15.78
C CYS A 84 -0.02 14.18 14.42
N ALA A 85 0.63 13.02 14.41
CA ALA A 85 0.83 12.21 13.22
C ALA A 85 -0.51 11.79 12.59
N THR A 86 -1.51 11.39 13.38
CA THR A 86 -2.87 11.11 12.90
C THR A 86 -3.45 12.29 12.12
N ILE A 87 -3.39 13.50 12.67
CA ILE A 87 -3.93 14.71 12.03
C ILE A 87 -3.16 15.01 10.73
N VAL A 88 -1.83 14.93 10.77
CA VAL A 88 -0.97 15.22 9.61
C VAL A 88 -1.20 14.20 8.49
N ILE A 89 -1.22 12.91 8.81
CA ILE A 89 -1.47 11.84 7.84
C ILE A 89 -2.88 12.00 7.23
N ALA A 90 -3.90 12.29 8.06
CA ALA A 90 -5.26 12.53 7.58
C ALA A 90 -5.34 13.73 6.62
N ALA A 91 -4.66 14.84 6.95
CA ALA A 91 -4.62 16.02 6.09
C ALA A 91 -3.92 15.73 4.75
N ILE A 92 -2.77 15.05 4.77
CA ILE A 92 -2.06 14.65 3.55
C ILE A 92 -2.92 13.71 2.70
N ALA A 93 -3.59 12.73 3.33
CA ALA A 93 -4.48 11.81 2.64
C ALA A 93 -5.68 12.53 2.00
N ALA A 94 -6.30 13.49 2.72
CA ALA A 94 -7.41 14.28 2.19
C ALA A 94 -6.99 15.13 0.98
N VAL A 95 -5.81 15.74 1.01
CA VAL A 95 -5.26 16.48 -0.14
C VAL A 95 -4.93 15.53 -1.29
N GLY A 96 -4.29 14.39 -0.99
CA GLY A 96 -3.94 13.38 -1.99
C GLY A 96 -5.17 12.79 -2.70
N ALA A 97 -6.28 12.63 -1.98
CA ALA A 97 -7.53 12.14 -2.54
C ALA A 97 -8.08 13.04 -3.67
N LEU A 98 -7.78 14.34 -3.66
CA LEU A 98 -8.18 15.27 -4.74
C LEU A 98 -7.42 15.03 -6.05
N ALA A 99 -6.25 14.39 -5.99
CA ALA A 99 -5.40 14.13 -7.14
C ALA A 99 -5.63 12.74 -7.77
N VAL A 100 -6.44 11.88 -7.12
CA VAL A 100 -6.68 10.50 -7.55
C VAL A 100 -8.04 10.42 -8.25
N PRO A 101 -8.09 10.16 -9.57
CA PRO A 101 -9.35 10.19 -10.33
C PRO A 101 -10.22 8.95 -10.11
N SER A 102 -9.63 7.82 -9.72
CA SER A 102 -10.35 6.58 -9.39
C SER A 102 -9.76 5.91 -8.16
N ILE A 103 -10.63 5.40 -7.29
CA ILE A 103 -10.26 4.67 -6.08
C ILE A 103 -9.43 3.43 -6.44
N ILE A 104 -9.87 2.64 -7.42
CA ILE A 104 -9.17 1.42 -7.84
C ILE A 104 -7.81 1.80 -8.46
N GLY A 105 -7.77 2.84 -9.29
CA GLY A 105 -6.51 3.33 -9.87
C GLY A 105 -5.50 3.74 -8.81
N GLY A 106 -5.93 4.51 -7.81
CA GLY A 106 -5.08 4.91 -6.68
C GLY A 106 -4.56 3.73 -5.87
N LEU A 107 -5.42 2.76 -5.57
CA LEU A 107 -5.02 1.53 -4.87
C LEU A 107 -4.00 0.71 -5.65
N LEU A 108 -4.18 0.58 -6.97
CA LEU A 108 -3.25 -0.13 -7.82
C LEU A 108 -1.87 0.56 -7.85
N ILE A 109 -1.82 1.89 -7.92
CA ILE A 109 -0.55 2.63 -7.81
C ILE A 109 0.13 2.31 -6.47
N CYS A 110 -0.58 2.37 -5.35
CA CYS A 110 -0.02 2.02 -4.04
C CYS A 110 0.53 0.58 -4.03
N TYR A 111 -0.21 -0.39 -4.56
CA TYR A 111 0.22 -1.80 -4.59
C TYR A 111 1.41 -2.03 -5.51
N THR A 112 1.51 -1.33 -6.64
CA THR A 112 2.65 -1.46 -7.57
C THR A 112 3.97 -1.06 -6.91
N ILE A 113 3.94 -0.12 -5.97
CA ILE A 113 5.13 0.36 -5.25
C ILE A 113 5.36 -0.47 -3.98
N TRP A 114 4.30 -0.73 -3.22
CA TRP A 114 4.39 -1.39 -1.92
C TRP A 114 4.76 -2.87 -2.02
N ALA A 115 4.20 -3.60 -2.99
CA ALA A 115 4.45 -5.04 -3.11
C ALA A 115 5.93 -5.37 -3.39
N PRO A 116 6.61 -4.76 -4.38
CA PRO A 116 8.05 -4.98 -4.59
C PRO A 116 8.92 -4.54 -3.42
N ALA A 117 8.49 -3.53 -2.67
CA ALA A 117 9.23 -3.01 -1.53
C ALA A 117 9.29 -3.99 -0.36
N ILE A 118 8.18 -4.69 -0.06
CA ILE A 118 8.07 -5.48 1.19
C ILE A 118 7.96 -6.98 0.92
N LEU A 119 7.21 -7.38 -0.10
CA LEU A 119 6.81 -8.77 -0.31
C LEU A 119 8.01 -9.73 -0.46
N PRO A 120 9.03 -9.43 -1.29
CA PRO A 120 10.17 -10.33 -1.47
C PRO A 120 10.95 -10.56 -0.16
N VAL A 121 11.22 -9.49 0.57
CA VAL A 121 11.99 -9.55 1.83
C VAL A 121 11.21 -10.27 2.92
N LEU A 122 9.90 -10.01 3.02
CA LEU A 122 9.05 -10.65 4.01
C LEU A 122 8.97 -12.16 3.77
N ILE A 123 8.69 -12.58 2.53
CA ILE A 123 8.60 -14.01 2.19
C ILE A 123 9.97 -14.67 2.37
N ILE A 124 11.04 -14.13 1.81
CA ILE A 124 12.32 -14.82 1.92
C ILE A 124 12.85 -14.81 3.37
N GLY A 125 12.63 -13.70 4.09
CA GLY A 125 13.03 -13.55 5.48
C GLY A 125 12.33 -14.53 6.44
N LEU A 126 11.07 -14.89 6.18
CA LEU A 126 10.32 -15.84 7.00
C LEU A 126 10.71 -17.31 6.73
N TRP A 127 11.13 -17.65 5.50
CA TRP A 127 11.47 -19.04 5.14
C TRP A 127 12.97 -19.37 5.24
N VAL A 128 13.86 -18.39 5.17
CA VAL A 128 15.31 -18.61 5.20
C VAL A 128 15.82 -18.67 6.65
N LYS A 129 16.61 -19.71 6.97
CA LYS A 129 17.16 -19.93 8.33
C LYS A 129 18.12 -18.83 8.81
N ARG A 130 18.79 -18.14 7.88
CA ARG A 130 19.76 -17.07 8.15
C ARG A 130 19.47 -15.88 7.25
N PRO A 131 18.42 -15.08 7.54
CA PRO A 131 18.16 -13.87 6.80
C PRO A 131 19.29 -12.87 7.03
N ARG A 132 19.60 -12.10 5.99
CA ARG A 132 20.78 -11.25 5.92
C ARG A 132 20.35 -9.79 5.75
N PRO A 133 20.67 -8.89 6.70
CA PRO A 133 20.15 -7.52 6.70
C PRO A 133 20.42 -6.75 5.40
N LEU A 134 21.60 -6.93 4.79
CA LEU A 134 21.99 -6.21 3.59
C LEU A 134 21.17 -6.67 2.37
N ALA A 135 20.83 -7.96 2.31
CA ALA A 135 19.92 -8.53 1.32
C ALA A 135 18.52 -7.88 1.39
N GLY A 136 18.00 -7.73 2.61
CA GLY A 136 16.72 -7.07 2.84
C GLY A 136 16.73 -5.62 2.38
N ILE A 137 17.69 -4.82 2.86
CA ILE A 137 17.77 -3.39 2.53
C ILE A 137 17.89 -3.15 1.02
N LEU A 138 18.76 -3.92 0.34
CA LEU A 138 18.93 -3.80 -1.11
C LEU A 138 17.65 -4.17 -1.87
N SER A 139 16.97 -5.24 -1.46
CA SER A 139 15.72 -5.68 -2.07
C SER A 139 14.61 -4.63 -1.92
N MET A 140 14.41 -4.10 -0.72
CA MET A 140 13.42 -3.05 -0.45
C MET A 140 13.73 -1.79 -1.27
N GLY A 141 14.98 -1.34 -1.26
CA GLY A 141 15.39 -0.11 -1.95
C GLY A 141 15.30 -0.22 -3.47
N ILE A 142 15.85 -1.29 -4.05
CA ILE A 142 15.85 -1.49 -5.51
C ILE A 142 14.44 -1.78 -6.02
N GLY A 143 13.66 -2.60 -5.30
CA GLY A 143 12.27 -2.88 -5.66
C GLY A 143 11.42 -1.62 -5.72
N THR A 144 11.51 -0.79 -4.68
CA THR A 144 10.78 0.49 -4.62
C THR A 144 11.21 1.45 -5.73
N LEU A 145 12.53 1.58 -5.96
CA LEU A 145 13.07 2.47 -6.98
C LEU A 145 12.61 2.06 -8.38
N VAL A 146 12.71 0.77 -8.71
CA VAL A 146 12.28 0.26 -10.03
C VAL A 146 10.77 0.44 -10.20
N ALA A 147 9.97 0.19 -9.17
CA ALA A 147 8.53 0.43 -9.23
C ALA A 147 8.21 1.90 -9.58
N ILE A 148 8.85 2.86 -8.88
CA ILE A 148 8.64 4.30 -9.14
C ILE A 148 9.10 4.68 -10.55
N MET A 149 10.27 4.19 -10.98
CA MET A 149 10.81 4.50 -12.30
C MET A 149 9.90 4.01 -13.43
N PHE A 150 9.41 2.77 -13.35
CA PHE A 150 8.52 2.23 -14.38
C PHE A 150 7.10 2.81 -14.31
N GLN A 151 6.61 3.12 -13.11
CA GLN A 151 5.27 3.68 -12.94
C GLN A 151 5.16 5.14 -13.39
N PHE A 152 6.19 5.98 -13.15
CA PHE A 152 6.10 7.42 -13.37
C PHE A 152 7.05 7.97 -14.44
N VAL A 153 8.23 7.37 -14.64
CA VAL A 153 9.24 7.89 -15.59
C VAL A 153 9.14 7.21 -16.94
N PHE A 154 8.88 5.90 -16.95
CA PHE A 154 8.78 5.10 -18.17
C PHE A 154 7.43 4.37 -18.33
N PRO A 155 6.26 5.05 -18.25
CA PRO A 155 4.96 4.38 -18.31
C PRO A 155 4.73 3.60 -19.62
N SER A 156 5.39 4.01 -20.70
CA SER A 156 5.27 3.42 -22.04
C SER A 156 6.41 2.47 -22.42
N ALA A 157 7.39 2.24 -21.54
CA ALA A 157 8.56 1.40 -21.87
C ALA A 157 8.27 -0.11 -21.78
N THR A 158 7.17 -0.50 -21.11
CA THR A 158 6.76 -1.91 -21.00
C THR A 158 5.27 -2.05 -21.21
N GLU A 159 4.86 -2.97 -22.09
CA GLU A 159 3.47 -3.46 -22.17
C GLU A 159 3.04 -4.25 -20.92
N VAL A 160 3.98 -4.47 -20.01
CA VAL A 160 3.83 -5.25 -18.79
C VAL A 160 3.63 -4.31 -17.58
N PRO A 161 2.73 -4.64 -16.64
CA PRO A 161 2.54 -3.87 -15.41
C PRO A 161 3.84 -3.65 -14.63
N ALA A 162 4.11 -2.41 -14.20
CA ALA A 162 5.35 -1.98 -13.53
C ALA A 162 5.74 -2.81 -12.29
N ILE A 163 4.76 -3.43 -11.64
CA ILE A 163 4.98 -4.34 -10.50
C ILE A 163 5.86 -5.55 -10.84
N ILE A 164 5.80 -6.06 -12.08
CA ILE A 164 6.53 -7.25 -12.51
C ILE A 164 8.04 -7.00 -12.60
N PRO A 165 8.53 -6.01 -13.39
CA PRO A 165 9.96 -5.71 -13.42
C PRO A 165 10.47 -5.26 -12.04
N ALA A 166 9.67 -4.56 -11.24
CA ALA A 166 10.02 -4.17 -9.89
C ALA A 166 10.21 -5.37 -8.94
N LEU A 167 9.29 -6.34 -8.95
CA LEU A 167 9.44 -7.57 -8.17
C LEU A 167 10.66 -8.38 -8.62
N GLY A 168 10.88 -8.50 -9.94
CA GLY A 168 12.05 -9.16 -10.49
C GLY A 168 13.36 -8.52 -10.00
N ALA A 169 13.45 -7.19 -10.08
CA ALA A 169 14.61 -6.45 -9.59
C ALA A 169 14.80 -6.59 -8.07
N ALA A 170 13.72 -6.54 -7.30
CA ALA A 170 13.76 -6.73 -5.85
C ALA A 170 14.29 -8.12 -5.45
N LEU A 171 13.87 -9.17 -6.17
CA LEU A 171 14.34 -10.54 -5.93
C LEU A 171 15.82 -10.70 -6.30
N LEU A 172 16.25 -10.16 -7.45
CA LEU A 172 17.66 -10.18 -7.86
C LEU A 172 18.54 -9.42 -6.86
N ALA A 173 18.10 -8.25 -6.42
CA ALA A 173 18.76 -7.46 -5.40
C ALA A 173 18.90 -8.22 -4.08
N TYR A 174 17.87 -8.95 -3.67
CA TYR A 174 17.95 -9.81 -2.48
C TYR A 174 19.03 -10.89 -2.63
N ILE A 175 19.03 -11.62 -3.75
CA ILE A 175 19.99 -12.70 -4.00
C ILE A 175 21.43 -12.16 -4.00
N LEU A 176 21.66 -11.03 -4.67
CA LEU A 176 22.96 -10.37 -4.72
C LEU A 176 23.40 -9.92 -3.33
N GLY A 177 22.54 -9.23 -2.58
CA GLY A 177 22.86 -8.79 -1.22
C GLY A 177 23.15 -9.97 -0.29
N HIS A 178 22.39 -11.06 -0.42
CA HIS A 178 22.60 -12.27 0.36
C HIS A 178 23.95 -12.91 0.05
N TRP A 179 24.35 -12.95 -1.22
CA TRP A 179 25.64 -13.47 -1.66
C TRP A 179 26.81 -12.59 -1.21
N ILE A 180 26.71 -11.27 -1.35
CA ILE A 180 27.75 -10.30 -0.92
C ILE A 180 28.02 -10.45 0.57
N GLU A 181 26.96 -10.44 1.39
CA GLU A 181 27.11 -10.53 2.83
C GLU A 181 27.60 -11.93 3.26
N LYS A 182 27.32 -12.99 2.48
CA LYS A 182 27.93 -14.32 2.67
C LYS A 182 29.44 -14.27 2.56
N VAL A 183 29.91 -13.72 1.45
CA VAL A 183 31.33 -13.68 1.11
C VAL A 183 32.08 -12.79 2.12
N TYR A 184 31.45 -11.72 2.59
CA TYR A 184 32.00 -10.86 3.63
C TYR A 184 32.15 -11.58 4.98
N GLU A 185 31.11 -12.27 5.45
CA GLU A 185 31.17 -13.06 6.70
C GLU A 185 32.19 -14.20 6.63
N GLU A 186 32.34 -14.84 5.47
CA GLU A 186 33.32 -15.90 5.26
C GLU A 186 34.75 -15.35 5.34
N ARG A 187 35.06 -14.20 4.72
CA ARG A 187 36.39 -13.58 4.80
C ARG A 187 36.77 -13.18 6.22
N LYS A 188 35.86 -12.53 6.95
CA LYS A 188 36.09 -12.08 8.33
C LYS A 188 36.36 -13.24 9.32
N ARG A 189 36.00 -14.48 8.96
CA ARG A 189 36.27 -15.66 9.79
C ARG A 189 37.74 -16.12 9.73
N TRP A 190 38.48 -15.73 8.69
CA TRP A 190 39.87 -16.13 8.46
C TRP A 190 40.88 -15.01 8.78
N GLU A 191 40.39 -13.84 9.20
CA GLU A 191 41.17 -12.71 9.75
C GLU A 191 41.15 -12.76 11.28
#